data_AF-X1TA66-F1
#
_entry.id   AF-X1TA66-F1
#
_cell.length_a   1.000
_cell.length_b   1.000
_cell.length_c   1.000
_cell.angle_alpha   90.00
_cell.angle_beta   90.00
_cell.angle_gamma   90.00
#
_symmetry.space_group_name_H-M   'P 1'
#
loop_
_entity.id
_entity.type
_entity.pdbx_description
1 polymer ?
#
loop_
_entity_poly.entity_id
_entity_poly.type
_entity_poly.pdbx_seq_one_letter_code
_entity_poly.pdbx_strand_id
1 'polypeptide(L)' 'MRKLYPLKFNPIYKEKIWGGEKLHSILNKNVGDIKKCGESWEISGVQENLSII' A
#
# COMPACT_ATOMS: atom_id res chain seq x y z
N MET A 1 22.73 6.35 19.53
CA MET A 1 21.46 6.45 18.75
C MET A 1 21.37 5.25 17.83
N ARG A 2 20.25 4.53 17.83
CA ARG A 2 20.02 3.39 16.93
C ARG A 2 19.82 3.93 15.51
N LYS A 3 20.59 3.46 14.52
CA LYS A 3 20.40 3.86 13.12
C LYS A 3 19.06 3.30 12.61
N LEU A 4 18.09 4.18 12.39
CA LEU A 4 16.83 3.87 11.72
C LEU A 4 17.06 4.08 10.22
N TYR A 5 17.51 3.05 9.49
CA TYR A 5 17.78 3.24 8.06
C TYR A 5 17.66 1.96 7.23
N PRO A 6 16.96 2.03 6.08
CA PRO A 6 15.70 2.73 5.84
C PRO A 6 14.53 1.97 6.47
N LEU A 7 13.50 2.70 6.93
CA LEU A 7 12.24 2.09 7.34
C LEU A 7 11.42 1.79 6.08
N LYS A 8 11.03 0.53 5.90
CA LYS A 8 10.13 0.10 4.84
C LYS A 8 8.79 -0.25 5.47
N PHE A 9 7.75 0.45 5.06
CA PHE A 9 6.40 0.22 5.56
C PHE A 9 5.68 -0.83 4.73
N ASN A 10 4.74 -1.52 5.36
CA ASN A 10 3.80 -2.39 4.67
C ASN A 10 2.74 -1.51 3.97
N PRO A 11 2.59 -1.63 2.64
CA PRO A 11 1.63 -0.84 1.90
C PRO A 11 0.20 -1.20 2.30
N ILE A 12 -0.66 -0.18 2.40
CA ILE A 12 -2.10 -0.35 2.62
C ILE A 12 -2.79 -0.19 1.27
N TYR A 13 -3.39 -1.27 0.78
CA TYR A 13 -4.12 -1.26 -0.48
C TYR A 13 -5.60 -0.90 -0.26
N LYS A 14 -6.17 -0.10 -1.17
CA LYS A 14 -7.58 0.27 -1.13
C LYS A 14 -8.29 -0.09 -2.42
N GLU A 15 -9.42 -0.78 -2.27
CA GLU A 15 -10.36 -0.99 -3.36
C GLU A 15 -11.12 0.31 -3.67
N LYS A 16 -11.28 0.62 -4.96
CA LYS A 16 -12.02 1.79 -5.44
C LYS A 16 -12.83 1.42 -6.68
N ILE A 17 -13.98 2.08 -6.87
CA ILE A 17 -14.82 1.85 -8.07
C ILE A 17 -14.07 2.10 -9.39
N TRP A 18 -13.11 3.03 -9.36
CA TRP A 18 -12.24 3.41 -10.46
C TRP A 18 -10.87 2.69 -10.44
N GLY A 19 -10.67 1.77 -9.49
CA GLY A 19 -9.46 0.97 -9.40
C GLY A 19 -9.37 -0.12 -10.46
N GLY A 20 -8.26 -0.85 -10.49
CA GLY A 20 -8.04 -1.95 -11.43
C GLY A 20 -6.77 -2.74 -11.14
N GLU A 21 -6.22 -3.38 -12.17
CA GLU A 21 -5.14 -4.38 -12.01
C GLU A 21 -3.73 -3.81 -12.24
N LYS A 22 -3.59 -2.50 -12.50
CA LYS A 22 -2.30 -1.90 -12.88
C LYS A 22 -1.25 -1.96 -11.76
N LEU A 23 -1.67 -1.82 -10.51
CA LEU A 23 -0.76 -1.92 -9.35
C LEU A 23 -0.12 -3.32 -9.29
N HIS A 24 -0.90 -4.37 -9.55
CA HIS A 24 -0.38 -5.74 -9.66
C HIS A 24 0.42 -5.93 -10.95
N SER A 25 -0.18 -5.69 -12.12
CA SER A 25 0.38 -6.09 -13.42
C SER A 25 1.59 -5.26 -13.89
N ILE A 26 1.68 -3.99 -13.51
CA ILE A 26 2.75 -3.08 -13.96
C ILE A 26 3.79 -2.88 -12.85
N LEU A 27 3.32 -2.71 -11.61
CA LEU A 27 4.19 -2.40 -10.47
C LEU A 27 4.52 -3.63 -9.60
N ASN A 28 4.03 -4.82 -9.97
CA ASN A 28 4.26 -6.08 -9.25
C ASN A 28 3.91 -6.00 -7.76
N LYS A 29 2.88 -5.21 -7.41
CA LYS A 29 2.39 -5.11 -6.03
C LYS A 29 1.50 -6.31 -5.72
N ASN A 30 1.76 -6.95 -4.59
CA ASN A 30 0.90 -8.02 -4.10
C ASN A 30 -0.34 -7.41 -3.43
N VAL A 31 -1.37 -7.15 -4.23
CA VAL A 31 -2.65 -6.57 -3.78
C VAL A 31 -3.64 -7.61 -3.23
N GLY A 32 -3.22 -8.88 -3.09
CA GLY A 32 -4.09 -9.97 -2.64
C GLY A 32 -5.30 -10.17 -3.55
N ASP A 33 -6.47 -10.38 -2.94
CA ASP A 33 -7.73 -10.65 -3.66
C ASP A 33 -8.43 -9.36 -4.20
N ILE A 34 -7.79 -8.20 -4.09
CA ILE A 34 -8.38 -6.90 -4.49
C ILE A 34 -8.32 -6.73 -6.01
N LYS A 35 -9.43 -7.04 -6.69
CA LYS A 35 -9.57 -6.93 -8.16
C LYS A 35 -9.58 -5.48 -8.68
N LYS A 36 -10.04 -4.53 -7.86
CA LYS A 36 -10.12 -3.11 -8.23
C LYS A 36 -9.26 -2.25 -7.32
N CYS A 37 -7.97 -2.59 -7.24
CA CYS A 37 -7.03 -1.83 -6.43
C CYS A 37 -6.81 -0.44 -7.07
N GLY A 38 -7.29 0.60 -6.40
CA GLY A 38 -7.18 1.99 -6.89
C GLY A 38 -6.02 2.75 -6.28
N GLU A 39 -5.70 2.45 -5.02
CA GLU A 39 -4.68 3.17 -4.26
C GLU A 39 -3.75 2.19 -3.54
N SER A 40 -2.46 2.52 -3.52
CA SER A 40 -1.42 1.90 -2.70
C SER A 40 -0.84 2.97 -1.79
N TRP A 41 -1.16 2.91 -0.49
CA TRP A 41 -0.65 3.87 0.48
C TRP A 41 0.62 3.32 1.11
N GLU A 42 1.77 3.88 0.73
CA GLU A 42 3.07 3.46 1.25
C GLU A 42 3.36 4.05 2.63
N ILE A 43 2.84 5.26 2.91
CA ILE A 43 2.96 5.93 4.22
C ILE A 43 1.63 6.64 4.52
N SER A 44 1.10 6.43 5.71
CA SER A 44 -0.14 7.03 6.18
C SER A 44 -0.09 7.30 7.68
N GLY A 45 -0.49 8.52 8.05
CA GLY A 45 -0.75 8.94 9.43
C GLY A 45 -2.24 9.10 9.73
N VAL A 46 -3.12 8.62 8.84
CA VAL A 46 -4.58 8.73 9.02
C VAL A 46 -5.03 7.71 10.06
N GLN A 47 -5.87 8.14 11.00
CA GLN A 47 -6.44 7.26 12.02
C GLN A 47 -7.14 6.05 11.37
N GLU A 48 -7.04 4.89 12.02
CA GLU A 48 -7.49 3.57 11.50
C GLU A 48 -6.76 3.08 10.23
N ASN A 49 -5.80 3.84 9.72
CA ASN A 49 -5.02 3.52 8.51
C ASN A 49 -3.54 3.85 8.71
N LEU A 50 -3.02 3.64 9.91
CA LEU A 50 -1.64 3.94 10.23
C LEU A 50 -0.69 2.95 9.56
N SER A 51 0.37 3.45 8.94
CA SER A 51 1.41 2.60 8.38
C SER A 51 2.19 1.88 9.46
N ILE A 52 2.45 0.60 9.21
CA ILE A 52 3.27 -0.26 10.06
C ILE A 52 4.53 -0.69 9.30
N ILE A 53 5.60 -0.97 10.03
CA ILE A 53 6.90 -1.43 9.50
C ILE A 53 6.91 -2.95 9.56
#